data_AF-A0A9W6UN41-F1
#
_entry.id   AF-A0A9W6UN41-F1
#
_cell.length_a   1.000
_cell.length_b   1.000
_cell.length_c   1.000
_cell.angle_alpha   90.00
_cell.angle_beta   90.00
_cell.angle_gamma   90.00
#
_symmetry.space_group_name_H-M   'P 1'
#
loop_
_entity.id
_entity.type
_entity.pdbx_description
1 polymer ?
#
loop_
_entity_poly.entity_id
_entity_poly.type
_entity_poly.pdbx_seq_one_letter_code
_entity_poly.pdbx_strand_id
1 'polypeptide(L)'
;MEAAGGENAGMEPLEPPLPPPPLPLLYLDVDGPLIPFGGPAGRQPEHLTERRIREVLGAEAAGHPLLARIDPRHGARIAALPCRPVWATTWEHEANICVAPLLGLPPLPVLEEGDGADADTPYGVHWKTPLLVGHADGTAFAWVDDEIGTADRQWVADHHPGPALLLRVDPQAGLKEQDFAVLEEWLRGPG
;
A
#
# COMPACT_ATOMS: atom_id res chain seq x y z
N MET A 1 -57.82 -38.36 -28.59
CA MET A 1 -58.23 -37.37 -27.58
C MET A 1 -57.96 -38.05 -26.24
N GLU A 2 -56.95 -37.74 -25.45
CA GLU A 2 -55.95 -36.66 -25.36
C GLU A 2 -54.72 -37.26 -24.67
N ALA A 3 -53.52 -36.80 -25.02
CA ALA A 3 -52.30 -37.09 -24.29
C ALA A 3 -52.13 -36.03 -23.19
N ALA A 4 -51.98 -36.47 -21.95
CA ALA A 4 -51.63 -35.59 -20.83
C ALA A 4 -50.15 -35.21 -20.92
N GLY A 5 -49.88 -33.95 -21.26
CA GLY A 5 -48.56 -33.33 -21.14
C GLY A 5 -48.40 -32.76 -19.74
N GLY A 6 -47.53 -33.37 -18.94
CA GLY A 6 -47.10 -32.81 -17.66
C GLY A 6 -46.12 -31.66 -17.90
N GLU A 7 -46.48 -30.47 -17.43
CA GLU A 7 -45.61 -29.29 -17.44
C GLU A 7 -44.51 -29.48 -16.39
N ASN A 8 -43.28 -29.65 -16.87
CA ASN A 8 -42.09 -29.69 -16.04
C ASN A 8 -41.74 -28.24 -15.67
N ALA A 9 -42.16 -27.80 -14.48
CA ALA A 9 -41.74 -26.52 -13.92
C ALA A 9 -40.22 -26.56 -13.71
N GLY A 10 -39.48 -26.02 -14.67
CA GLY A 10 -38.04 -25.82 -14.56
C GLY A 10 -37.74 -24.90 -13.40
N MET A 11 -37.13 -25.44 -12.35
CA MET A 11 -36.49 -24.65 -11.30
C MET A 11 -35.31 -23.94 -11.95
N GLU A 12 -35.40 -22.61 -12.16
CA GLU A 12 -34.24 -21.86 -12.62
C GLU A 12 -33.10 -22.00 -11.59
N PRO A 13 -31.88 -22.33 -12.03
CA PRO A 13 -30.76 -22.47 -11.12
C PRO A 13 -30.47 -21.11 -10.49
N LEU A 14 -30.50 -21.05 -9.15
CA LEU A 14 -30.05 -19.90 -8.38
C LEU A 14 -28.61 -19.56 -8.80
N GLU A 15 -28.40 -18.36 -9.33
CA GLU A 15 -27.06 -17.87 -9.67
C GLU A 15 -26.16 -18.00 -8.42
N PRO A 16 -24.94 -18.54 -8.55
CA PRO A 16 -24.04 -18.63 -7.42
C PRO A 16 -23.77 -17.23 -6.86
N PRO A 17 -23.63 -17.07 -5.53
CA PRO A 17 -23.34 -15.78 -4.95
C PRO A 17 -22.08 -15.21 -5.60
N LEU A 18 -22.13 -13.92 -5.95
CA LEU A 18 -20.97 -13.22 -6.48
C LEU A 18 -19.78 -13.43 -5.54
N PRO A 19 -18.56 -13.62 -6.07
CA PRO A 19 -17.38 -13.74 -5.23
C PRO A 19 -17.25 -12.49 -4.36
N PRO A 20 -16.70 -12.61 -3.13
CA PRO A 20 -16.45 -11.45 -2.30
C PRO A 20 -15.57 -10.45 -3.07
N PRO A 21 -15.78 -9.14 -2.87
CA PRO A 21 -14.95 -8.13 -3.53
C PRO A 21 -13.48 -8.38 -3.20
N PRO A 22 -12.56 -8.06 -4.13
CA PRO A 22 -11.14 -8.22 -3.89
C PRO A 22 -10.71 -7.41 -2.66
N LEU A 23 -9.75 -7.94 -1.89
CA LEU A 23 -9.18 -7.22 -0.77
C LEU A 23 -8.61 -5.86 -1.24
N PRO A 24 -8.78 -4.78 -0.45
CA PRO A 24 -8.23 -3.47 -0.78
C PRO A 24 -6.72 -3.53 -0.99
N LEU A 25 -6.21 -2.62 -1.82
CA LEU A 25 -4.77 -2.42 -2.01
C LEU A 25 -4.22 -1.51 -0.90
N LEU A 26 -2.99 -1.76 -0.47
CA LEU A 26 -2.22 -0.84 0.37
C LEU A 26 -0.95 -0.45 -0.37
N TYR A 27 -0.93 0.76 -0.90
CA TYR A 27 0.26 1.33 -1.52
C TYR A 27 1.13 1.99 -0.47
N LEU A 28 2.38 1.52 -0.36
CA LEU A 28 3.27 1.86 0.74
C LEU A 28 4.57 2.46 0.22
N ASP A 29 4.84 3.70 0.61
CA ASP A 29 6.16 4.29 0.44
C ASP A 29 7.14 3.85 1.54
N VAL A 30 8.43 3.95 1.23
CA VAL A 30 9.53 3.63 2.14
C VAL A 30 9.99 4.88 2.88
N ASP A 31 10.45 5.89 2.14
CA ASP A 31 10.97 7.13 2.71
C ASP A 31 9.82 7.92 3.34
N GLY A 32 9.95 8.26 4.62
CA GLY A 32 8.90 8.92 5.37
C GLY A 32 8.15 7.90 6.24
N PRO A 33 7.23 7.07 5.68
CA PRO A 33 6.46 6.10 6.44
C PRO A 33 7.28 5.03 7.18
N LEU A 34 8.23 4.38 6.50
CA LEU A 34 9.01 3.26 7.05
C LEU A 34 10.43 3.65 7.44
N ILE A 35 10.98 4.65 6.75
CA ILE A 35 12.29 5.24 7.04
C ILE A 35 12.07 6.72 7.36
N PRO A 36 11.92 7.07 8.66
CA PRO A 36 11.81 8.46 9.06
C PRO A 36 13.06 9.27 8.65
N PHE A 37 12.84 10.50 8.20
CA PHE A 37 13.89 11.43 7.80
C PHE A 37 13.53 12.89 8.11
N GLY A 38 14.52 13.78 7.97
CA GLY A 38 14.38 15.19 8.35
C GLY A 38 14.62 15.41 9.85
N GLY A 39 14.20 16.56 10.38
CA GLY A 39 14.41 16.93 11.78
C GLY A 39 15.87 17.22 12.16
N PRO A 40 16.14 17.55 13.44
CA PRO A 40 17.49 17.84 13.90
C PRO A 40 18.43 16.63 13.73
N ALA A 41 19.62 16.84 13.19
CA ALA A 41 20.62 15.80 12.99
C ALA A 41 20.88 15.02 14.30
N GLY A 42 20.92 13.69 14.21
CA GLY A 42 21.15 12.79 15.35
C GLY A 42 19.95 12.54 16.27
N ARG A 43 18.73 12.91 15.85
CA ARG A 43 17.50 12.64 16.62
C ARG A 43 16.52 11.65 15.98
N GLN A 44 16.88 11.08 14.84
CA GLN A 44 16.03 10.06 14.23
C GLN A 44 16.17 8.75 15.02
N PRO A 45 15.04 8.06 15.33
CA PRO A 45 15.10 6.84 16.12
C PRO A 45 15.76 5.74 15.29
N GLU A 46 16.74 5.08 15.89
CA GLU A 46 17.35 3.87 15.34
C GLU A 46 16.77 2.66 16.08
N HIS A 47 16.09 1.80 15.34
CA HIS A 47 15.41 0.61 15.85
C HIS A 47 16.23 -0.66 15.58
N LEU A 48 17.14 -0.60 14.60
CA LEU A 48 18.00 -1.72 14.19
C LEU A 48 19.47 -1.36 14.39
N THR A 49 20.23 -2.31 14.94
CA THR A 49 21.68 -2.20 15.02
C THR A 49 22.33 -2.59 13.69
N GLU A 50 23.52 -2.06 13.39
CA GLU A 50 24.32 -2.48 12.22
C GLU A 50 24.51 -4.01 12.18
N ARG A 51 24.75 -4.62 13.34
CA ARG A 51 24.83 -6.08 13.48
C ARG A 51 23.55 -6.75 12.99
N ARG A 52 22.38 -6.25 13.37
CA ARG A 52 21.10 -6.84 12.96
C ARG A 52 20.87 -6.70 11.47
N ILE A 53 21.19 -5.56 10.88
CA ILE A 53 21.11 -5.34 9.43
C ILE A 53 22.02 -6.33 8.71
N ARG A 54 23.26 -6.49 9.19
CA ARG A 54 24.23 -7.46 8.64
C ARG A 54 23.75 -8.90 8.72
N GLU A 55 23.11 -9.28 9.82
CA GLU A 55 22.55 -10.63 9.99
C GLU A 55 21.44 -10.94 8.98
N VAL A 56 20.65 -9.94 8.60
CA VAL A 56 19.50 -10.11 7.69
C VAL A 56 19.89 -9.94 6.22
N LEU A 57 20.70 -8.93 5.90
CA LEU A 57 21.00 -8.52 4.53
C LEU A 57 22.45 -8.84 4.09
N GLY A 58 23.31 -9.29 5.00
CA GLY A 58 24.72 -9.51 4.73
C GLY A 58 25.60 -8.27 4.95
N ALA A 59 26.92 -8.45 4.78
CA ALA A 59 27.91 -7.43 5.14
C ALA A 59 27.90 -6.18 4.23
N GLU A 60 27.46 -6.30 2.98
CA GLU A 60 27.46 -5.20 2.01
C GLU A 60 26.36 -4.17 2.30
N ALA A 61 25.19 -4.62 2.76
CA ALA A 61 24.05 -3.73 3.09
C ALA A 61 24.14 -3.09 4.49
N ALA A 62 25.02 -3.59 5.36
CA ALA A 62 25.18 -3.10 6.74
C ALA A 62 25.65 -1.63 6.82
N GLY A 63 26.23 -1.09 5.75
CA GLY A 63 26.69 0.29 5.67
C GLY A 63 25.61 1.33 5.36
N HIS A 64 24.37 0.94 5.04
CA HIS A 64 23.33 1.89 4.63
C HIS A 64 22.70 2.58 5.86
N PRO A 65 23.02 3.86 6.13
CA PRO A 65 22.70 4.50 7.41
C PRO A 65 21.20 4.72 7.63
N LEU A 66 20.39 4.66 6.56
CA LEU A 66 18.93 4.82 6.67
C LEU A 66 18.23 3.57 7.20
N LEU A 67 18.79 2.37 6.96
CA LEU A 67 18.12 1.11 7.33
C LEU A 67 18.02 0.91 8.84
N ALA A 68 18.92 1.53 9.62
CA ALA A 68 18.87 1.52 11.08
C ALA A 68 17.57 2.12 11.65
N ARG A 69 16.88 2.96 10.86
CA ARG A 69 15.66 3.67 11.28
C ARG A 69 14.37 2.86 11.10
N ILE A 70 14.43 1.73 10.39
CA ILE A 70 13.25 0.88 10.18
C ILE A 70 12.83 0.25 11.50
N ASP A 71 11.60 0.50 11.95
CA ASP A 71 11.02 -0.24 13.08
C ASP A 71 10.54 -1.63 12.60
N PRO A 72 11.19 -2.75 13.02
CA PRO A 72 10.78 -4.08 12.60
C PRO A 72 9.36 -4.46 13.06
N ARG A 73 8.79 -3.75 14.04
CA ARG A 73 7.41 -3.98 14.51
C ARG A 73 6.37 -3.62 13.44
N HIS A 74 6.70 -2.70 12.52
CA HIS A 74 5.78 -2.32 11.44
C HIS A 74 5.44 -3.50 10.53
N GLY A 75 6.36 -4.45 10.32
CA GLY A 75 6.09 -5.60 9.45
C GLY A 75 4.97 -6.51 9.96
N ALA A 76 4.95 -6.81 11.27
CA ALA A 76 3.86 -7.57 11.87
C ALA A 76 2.52 -6.83 11.82
N ARG A 77 2.54 -5.49 11.91
CA ARG A 77 1.33 -4.66 11.80
C ARG A 77 0.80 -4.64 10.37
N ILE A 78 1.67 -4.42 9.37
CA ILE A 78 1.31 -4.44 7.95
C ILE A 78 0.75 -5.82 7.56
N ALA A 79 1.40 -6.91 7.99
CA ALA A 79 0.95 -8.27 7.69
C ALA A 79 -0.41 -8.64 8.31
N ALA A 80 -0.84 -7.93 9.36
CA ALA A 80 -2.13 -8.17 10.02
C ALA A 80 -3.29 -7.38 9.38
N LEU A 81 -3.01 -6.41 8.50
CA LEU A 81 -4.04 -5.64 7.81
C LEU A 81 -4.77 -6.53 6.77
N PRO A 82 -6.11 -6.44 6.65
CA PRO A 82 -6.87 -7.22 5.68
C PRO A 82 -6.79 -6.59 4.27
N CYS A 83 -5.59 -6.46 3.73
CA CYS A 83 -5.30 -5.82 2.45
C CYS A 83 -4.23 -6.57 1.66
N ARG A 84 -3.98 -6.12 0.43
CA ARG A 84 -2.87 -6.55 -0.42
C ARG A 84 -1.84 -5.42 -0.50
N PRO A 85 -0.72 -5.49 0.22
CA PRO A 85 0.28 -4.44 0.19
C PRO A 85 1.09 -4.48 -1.12
N VAL A 86 1.44 -3.29 -1.61
CA VAL A 86 2.18 -3.02 -2.85
C VAL A 86 3.19 -1.91 -2.55
N TRP A 87 4.44 -2.08 -2.95
CA TRP A 87 5.44 -1.02 -2.86
C TRP A 87 5.11 0.10 -3.84
N ALA A 88 4.95 1.32 -3.34
CA ALA A 88 4.78 2.54 -4.13
C ALA A 88 5.86 3.54 -3.74
N THR A 89 7.09 3.25 -4.16
CA THR A 89 8.30 3.88 -3.65
C THR A 89 9.37 3.98 -4.73
N THR A 90 10.23 4.99 -4.63
CA THR A 90 11.40 5.16 -5.50
C THR A 90 12.48 4.10 -5.27
N TRP A 91 12.37 3.29 -4.22
CA TRP A 91 13.22 2.12 -4.02
C TRP A 91 12.86 0.97 -4.98
N GLU A 92 11.68 0.99 -5.60
CA GLU A 92 11.20 -0.05 -6.52
C GLU A 92 11.44 -1.47 -5.98
N HIS A 93 12.10 -2.33 -6.77
CA HIS A 93 12.46 -3.70 -6.42
C HIS A 93 13.52 -3.78 -5.31
N GLU A 94 14.32 -2.73 -5.08
CA GLU A 94 15.26 -2.71 -3.96
C GLU A 94 14.54 -2.74 -2.61
N ALA A 95 13.28 -2.29 -2.53
CA ALA A 95 12.47 -2.42 -1.32
C ALA A 95 12.30 -3.90 -0.91
N ASN A 96 12.17 -4.81 -1.87
CA ASN A 96 12.10 -6.25 -1.59
C ASN A 96 13.44 -6.86 -1.16
N ILE A 97 14.55 -6.23 -1.53
CA ILE A 97 15.90 -6.68 -1.18
C ILE A 97 16.32 -6.15 0.18
N CYS A 98 16.04 -4.88 0.46
CA CYS A 98 16.57 -4.18 1.63
C CYS A 98 15.54 -4.00 2.75
N VAL A 99 14.28 -3.68 2.42
CA VAL A 99 13.27 -3.25 3.41
C VAL A 99 12.40 -4.41 3.87
N ALA A 100 11.83 -5.17 2.93
CA ALA A 100 10.93 -6.28 3.24
C ALA A 100 11.56 -7.31 4.21
N PRO A 101 12.84 -7.74 4.05
CA PRO A 101 13.46 -8.68 4.97
C PRO A 101 13.65 -8.13 6.38
N LEU A 102 13.94 -6.84 6.53
CA LEU A 102 14.09 -6.18 7.83
C LEU A 102 12.76 -6.06 8.58
N LEU A 103 11.66 -5.96 7.83
CA LEU A 103 10.30 -6.00 8.35
C LEU A 103 9.77 -7.43 8.55
N GLY A 104 10.46 -8.45 8.02
CA GLY A 104 9.96 -9.83 8.01
C GLY A 104 8.74 -10.03 7.10
N LEU A 105 8.56 -9.15 6.12
CA LEU A 105 7.53 -9.28 5.09
C LEU A 105 8.01 -10.20 3.95
N PRO A 106 7.11 -10.94 3.30
CA PRO A 106 7.44 -11.56 2.02
C PRO A 106 7.69 -10.47 0.95
N PRO A 107 8.29 -10.83 -0.20
CA PRO A 107 8.34 -9.92 -1.33
C PRO A 107 6.93 -9.44 -1.72
N LEU A 108 6.78 -8.14 -1.91
CA LEU A 108 5.53 -7.50 -2.32
C LEU A 108 5.58 -7.12 -3.81
N PRO A 109 4.42 -7.04 -4.49
CA PRO A 109 4.34 -6.39 -5.79
C PRO A 109 4.89 -4.96 -5.72
N VAL A 110 5.50 -4.50 -6.81
CA VAL A 110 6.04 -3.15 -6.95
C VAL A 110 5.17 -2.41 -7.96
N LEU A 111 4.73 -1.21 -7.60
CA LEU A 111 4.12 -0.27 -8.53
C LEU A 111 5.25 0.32 -9.39
N GLU A 112 5.42 -0.23 -10.59
CA GLU A 112 6.42 0.24 -11.54
C GLU A 112 5.95 1.54 -12.19
N GLU A 113 6.89 2.45 -12.44
CA GLU A 113 6.66 3.59 -13.32
C GLU A 113 6.30 3.04 -14.71
N GLY A 114 5.04 3.24 -15.13
CA GLY A 114 4.63 2.93 -16.49
C GLY A 114 5.15 3.99 -17.47
N ASP A 115 5.28 3.60 -18.74
CA ASP A 115 5.48 4.52 -19.87
C ASP A 115 4.21 5.38 -20.08
N GLY A 116 3.97 6.35 -19.20
CA GLY A 116 2.69 7.06 -19.19
C GLY A 116 2.49 8.01 -18.03
N ALA A 117 3.55 8.65 -17.52
CA ALA A 117 3.39 9.90 -16.78
C ALA A 117 2.65 10.87 -17.71
N ASP A 118 1.33 10.94 -17.53
CA ASP A 118 0.44 11.59 -18.47
C ASP A 118 0.85 13.04 -18.57
N ALA A 119 1.16 13.51 -19.79
CA ALA A 119 1.59 14.89 -20.03
C ALA A 119 0.53 15.92 -19.58
N ASP A 120 -0.68 15.44 -19.30
CA ASP A 120 -1.83 16.18 -18.80
C ASP A 120 -2.02 16.14 -17.27
N THR A 121 -1.08 15.54 -16.51
CA THR A 121 -1.13 15.55 -15.05
C THR A 121 -1.04 16.99 -14.53
N PRO A 122 -2.06 17.51 -13.81
CA PRO A 122 -2.08 18.88 -13.31
C PRO A 122 -0.90 19.16 -12.40
N TYR A 123 -0.44 20.42 -12.44
CA TYR A 123 0.63 20.87 -11.57
C TYR A 123 0.33 20.59 -10.10
N GLY A 124 1.29 19.97 -9.40
CA GLY A 124 1.21 19.67 -7.98
C GLY A 124 0.58 18.32 -7.64
N VAL A 125 0.09 17.56 -8.62
CA VAL A 125 -0.24 16.14 -8.43
C VAL A 125 1.06 15.34 -8.42
N HIS A 126 1.23 14.52 -7.40
CA HIS A 126 2.37 13.63 -7.22
C HIS A 126 2.39 12.58 -8.32
N TRP A 127 3.57 12.25 -8.83
CA TRP A 127 3.73 11.37 -9.99
C TRP A 127 3.16 9.95 -9.76
N LYS A 128 3.20 9.45 -8.51
CA LYS A 128 2.57 8.17 -8.15
C LYS A 128 1.05 8.21 -8.28
N THR A 129 0.40 9.36 -8.07
CA THR A 129 -1.06 9.44 -7.96
C THR A 129 -1.82 8.90 -9.19
N PRO A 130 -1.52 9.30 -10.44
CA PRO A 130 -2.17 8.69 -11.60
C PRO A 130 -1.85 7.19 -11.75
N LEU A 131 -0.62 6.76 -11.44
CA LEU A 131 -0.23 5.34 -11.48
C LEU A 131 -1.02 4.50 -10.48
N LEU A 132 -1.18 5.00 -9.25
CA LEU A 132 -1.96 4.35 -8.18
C LEU A 132 -3.42 4.18 -8.58
N VAL A 133 -4.03 5.23 -9.15
CA VAL A 133 -5.42 5.22 -9.62
C VAL A 133 -5.60 4.21 -10.76
N GLY A 134 -4.70 4.24 -11.75
CA GLY A 134 -4.74 3.33 -12.90
C GLY A 134 -4.51 1.88 -12.49
N HIS A 135 -3.51 1.61 -11.64
CA HIS A 135 -3.24 0.26 -11.14
C HIS A 135 -4.36 -0.26 -10.23
N ALA A 136 -5.04 0.62 -9.47
CA ALA A 136 -6.15 0.21 -8.63
C ALA A 136 -7.38 -0.20 -9.44
N ASP A 137 -7.61 0.39 -10.62
CA ASP A 137 -8.69 0.06 -11.55
C ASP A 137 -10.07 -0.07 -10.86
N GLY A 138 -10.40 0.92 -10.03
CA GLY A 138 -11.63 0.95 -9.23
C GLY A 138 -11.65 0.06 -7.97
N THR A 139 -10.60 -0.74 -7.74
CA THR A 139 -10.41 -1.46 -6.46
C THR A 139 -10.12 -0.48 -5.35
N ALA A 140 -10.79 -0.64 -4.19
CA ALA A 140 -10.52 0.17 -3.02
C ALA A 140 -9.02 0.17 -2.65
N PHE A 141 -8.45 1.32 -2.31
CA PHE A 141 -7.05 1.39 -1.90
C PHE A 141 -6.77 2.37 -0.76
N ALA A 142 -5.76 2.07 0.04
CA ALA A 142 -5.09 3.02 0.92
C ALA A 142 -3.71 3.37 0.35
N TRP A 143 -3.31 4.63 0.39
CA TRP A 143 -1.97 5.10 0.03
C TRP A 143 -1.33 5.79 1.25
N VAL A 144 -0.14 5.33 1.62
CA VAL A 144 0.64 5.79 2.78
C VAL A 144 1.97 6.34 2.29
N ASP A 145 2.15 7.65 2.43
CA ASP A 145 3.27 8.42 1.86
C ASP A 145 3.33 9.80 2.54
N ASP A 146 4.50 10.43 2.64
CA ASP A 146 4.66 11.73 3.30
C ASP A 146 4.45 12.93 2.38
N GLU A 147 4.56 12.72 1.07
CA GLU A 147 4.47 13.76 0.04
C GLU A 147 3.02 14.07 -0.36
N ILE A 148 2.04 13.29 0.12
CA ILE A 148 0.61 13.46 -0.20
C ILE A 148 0.14 14.90 0.05
N GLY A 149 -0.32 15.54 -1.03
CA GLY A 149 -0.84 16.90 -1.06
C GLY A 149 -2.35 16.98 -1.28
N THR A 150 -2.84 18.22 -1.36
CA THR A 150 -4.26 18.51 -1.66
C THR A 150 -4.62 18.18 -3.10
N ALA A 151 -3.69 18.40 -4.05
CA ALA A 151 -3.92 18.10 -5.46
C ALA A 151 -4.12 16.60 -5.69
N ASP A 152 -3.39 15.74 -4.96
CA ASP A 152 -3.54 14.29 -5.05
C ASP A 152 -4.91 13.82 -4.57
N ARG A 153 -5.38 14.40 -3.45
CA ARG A 153 -6.72 14.11 -2.91
C ARG A 153 -7.82 14.48 -3.89
N GLN A 154 -7.69 15.65 -4.54
CA GLN A 154 -8.62 16.08 -5.57
C GLN A 154 -8.57 15.15 -6.78
N TRP A 155 -7.37 14.82 -7.25
CA TRP A 155 -7.19 13.92 -8.39
C TRP A 155 -7.82 12.55 -8.14
N VAL A 156 -7.56 11.93 -6.99
CA VAL A 156 -8.14 10.64 -6.63
C VAL A 156 -9.67 10.72 -6.54
N ALA A 157 -10.21 11.79 -5.94
CA ALA A 157 -11.66 11.97 -5.86
C ALA A 157 -12.33 12.10 -7.25
N ASP A 158 -11.65 12.71 -8.22
CA ASP A 158 -12.19 12.93 -9.56
C ASP A 158 -12.01 11.71 -10.48
N HIS A 159 -10.95 10.90 -10.28
CA HIS A 159 -10.53 9.87 -11.24
C HIS A 159 -10.66 8.43 -10.73
N HIS A 160 -10.80 8.21 -9.42
CA HIS A 160 -10.95 6.86 -8.87
C HIS A 160 -12.40 6.62 -8.43
N PRO A 161 -13.14 5.69 -9.08
CA PRO A 161 -14.54 5.44 -8.74
C PRO A 161 -14.72 4.62 -7.45
N GLY A 162 -13.64 3.99 -6.96
CA GLY A 162 -13.64 3.20 -5.74
C GLY A 162 -13.31 4.01 -4.49
N PRO A 163 -13.45 3.40 -3.29
CA PRO A 163 -13.05 4.03 -2.04
C PRO A 163 -11.53 4.20 -1.96
N ALA A 164 -11.07 5.39 -1.58
CA ALA A 164 -9.65 5.65 -1.38
C ALA A 164 -9.34 6.35 -0.06
N LEU A 165 -8.35 5.85 0.66
CA LEU A 165 -7.76 6.51 1.84
C LEU A 165 -6.36 7.02 1.49
N LEU A 166 -6.15 8.33 1.59
CA LEU A 166 -4.84 8.95 1.44
C LEU A 166 -4.30 9.37 2.81
N LEU A 167 -3.39 8.58 3.36
CA LEU A 167 -2.83 8.75 4.69
C LEU A 167 -1.46 9.40 4.60
N ARG A 168 -1.42 10.72 4.86
CA ARG A 168 -0.16 11.47 4.87
C ARG A 168 0.58 11.23 6.17
N VAL A 169 1.82 10.76 6.09
CA VAL A 169 2.68 10.54 7.26
C VAL A 169 3.61 11.75 7.47
N ASP A 170 3.91 12.09 8.73
CA ASP A 170 4.98 13.05 9.03
C ASP A 170 6.33 12.36 8.82
N PRO A 171 7.17 12.81 7.86
CA PRO A 171 8.40 12.10 7.53
C PRO A 171 9.40 12.10 8.69
N GLN A 172 9.31 13.06 9.61
CA GLN A 172 10.21 13.10 10.78
C GLN A 172 9.90 12.04 11.83
N ALA A 173 8.70 11.48 11.79
CA ALA A 173 8.23 10.55 12.79
C ALA A 173 7.93 9.16 12.24
N GLY A 174 7.63 9.06 10.93
CA GLY A 174 7.16 7.85 10.28
C GLY A 174 5.83 7.35 10.81
N LEU A 175 5.48 6.13 10.39
CA LEU A 175 4.24 5.46 10.79
C LEU A 175 4.18 5.26 12.30
N LYS A 176 3.01 5.55 12.86
CA LYS A 176 2.71 5.38 14.28
C LYS A 176 1.52 4.46 14.48
N GLU A 177 1.34 4.05 15.73
CA GLU A 177 0.19 3.29 16.18
C GLU A 177 -1.17 3.94 15.81
N GLN A 178 -1.24 5.27 15.80
CA GLN A 178 -2.45 5.97 15.37
C GLN A 178 -2.74 5.80 13.87
N ASP A 179 -1.69 5.81 13.04
CA ASP A 179 -1.81 5.62 11.59
C ASP A 179 -2.29 4.19 11.27
N PHE A 180 -1.75 3.19 11.98
CA PHE A 180 -2.24 1.81 11.88
C PHE A 180 -3.69 1.67 12.33
N ALA A 181 -4.12 2.37 13.39
CA ALA A 181 -5.51 2.35 13.82
C ALA A 181 -6.45 2.92 12.74
N VAL A 182 -6.05 4.01 12.06
CA VAL A 182 -6.80 4.58 10.93
C VAL A 182 -6.88 3.59 9.76
N LEU A 183 -5.77 2.94 9.40
CA LEU A 183 -5.73 1.92 8.35
C LEU A 183 -6.64 0.73 8.69
N GLU A 184 -6.55 0.21 9.92
CA GLU A 184 -7.36 -0.92 10.38
C GLU A 184 -8.85 -0.62 10.40
N GLU A 185 -9.25 0.58 10.81
CA GLU A 185 -10.64 1.01 10.81
C GLU A 185 -11.18 1.09 9.38
N TRP A 186 -10.43 1.75 8.50
CA TRP A 186 -10.84 1.93 7.10
C TRP A 186 -10.92 0.60 6.34
N LEU A 187 -9.95 -0.30 6.52
CA LEU A 187 -9.89 -1.58 5.80
C LEU A 187 -10.97 -2.59 6.21
N ARG A 188 -11.63 -2.43 7.38
CA ARG A 188 -12.75 -3.29 7.80
C ARG A 188 -14.07 -2.98 7.09
N GLY A 189 -14.18 -1.79 6.51
CA GLY A 189 -15.36 -1.31 5.81
C GLY A 189 -14.99 -0.17 4.88
N PRO A 190 -14.23 -0.45 3.80
CA PRO A 190 -13.97 0.54 2.77
C PRO A 190 -15.35 0.91 2.21
N GLY A 191 -15.74 2.17 2.43
CA GLY A 191 -17.12 2.65 2.31
C GLY A 191 -17.80 2.41 0.96
#